data_AF-A0A9P8E162-F1
#
_entry.id   AF-A0A9P8E162-F1
#
_cell.length_a   1.000
_cell.length_b   1.000
_cell.length_c   1.000
_cell.angle_alpha   90.00
_cell.angle_beta   90.00
_cell.angle_gamma   90.00
#
_symmetry.space_group_name_H-M   'P 1'
#
loop_
_entity.id
_entity.type
_entity.pdbx_description
1 polymer ?
#
loop_
_entity_poly.entity_id
_entity_poly.type
_entity_poly.pdbx_seq_one_letter_code
_entity_poly.pdbx_strand_id
1 'polypeptide(L)'
;RHRQRRGPLVVYNPSEDGKELVTAFRNIPGVETCTVFSLNLLQLAPGGHLGRFIVWTSSAFQALDKIYGSTTEASALKKDFLLPQNSVAQPDIAKLINSSEVQSVLRPAKGGAIQKRTNVQKKNPLRNKQVLLRLNPYATAFSKAGLGQQKLQEGKPAAPAAEFKTLLHEN
;
A
#
# COMPACT_ATOMS: atom_id res chain seq x y z
N ARG A 1 8.47 32.19 -26.26
CA ARG A 1 7.79 33.50 -26.16
C ARG A 1 6.31 33.39 -25.79
N HIS A 2 5.56 32.36 -26.18
CA HIS A 2 4.20 32.08 -25.67
C HIS A 2 4.07 30.61 -25.23
N ARG A 3 3.30 30.36 -24.17
CA ARG A 3 2.93 29.01 -23.69
C ARG A 3 1.41 28.90 -23.75
N GLN A 4 0.92 27.84 -24.37
CA GLN A 4 -0.51 27.55 -24.50
C GLN A 4 -0.79 26.09 -24.16
N ARG A 5 -2.00 25.80 -23.66
CA ARG A 5 -2.43 24.43 -23.41
C ARG A 5 -2.81 23.76 -24.72
N ARG A 6 -2.69 22.42 -24.76
CA ARG A 6 -3.20 21.62 -25.87
C ARG A 6 -4.71 21.49 -25.72
N GLY A 7 -5.42 21.68 -26.82
CA GLY A 7 -6.86 21.49 -26.91
C GLY A 7 -7.21 20.11 -27.45
N PRO A 8 -8.44 19.94 -27.99
CA PRO A 8 -8.90 18.66 -28.49
C PRO A 8 -8.06 18.18 -29.68
N LEU A 9 -8.00 16.86 -29.83
CA LEU A 9 -7.47 16.19 -31.01
C LEU A 9 -8.64 15.69 -31.86
N VAL A 10 -8.80 16.21 -33.07
CA VAL A 10 -9.81 15.74 -34.02
C VAL A 10 -9.19 14.67 -34.90
N VAL A 11 -9.74 13.47 -34.87
CA VAL A 11 -9.28 12.34 -35.67
C VAL A 11 -10.29 12.06 -36.79
N TYR A 12 -9.78 12.01 -38.02
CA TYR A 12 -10.59 11.88 -39.23
C TYR A 12 -10.00 10.85 -40.20
N ASN A 13 -10.83 10.34 -41.10
CA ASN A 13 -10.41 9.48 -42.21
C ASN A 13 -10.24 10.33 -43.49
N PRO A 14 -9.01 10.50 -44.02
CA PRO A 14 -8.77 11.33 -45.20
C PRO A 14 -9.51 10.90 -46.47
N SER A 15 -9.88 9.62 -46.57
CA SER A 15 -10.53 9.06 -47.77
C SER A 15 -12.02 9.36 -47.83
N GLU A 16 -12.69 9.47 -46.69
CA GLU A 16 -14.14 9.64 -46.59
C GLU A 16 -14.53 11.04 -46.12
N ASP A 17 -13.85 11.59 -45.11
CA ASP A 17 -14.19 12.89 -44.52
C ASP A 17 -13.52 14.07 -45.24
N GLY A 18 -12.59 13.79 -46.15
CA GLY A 18 -11.82 14.78 -46.89
C GLY A 18 -10.69 15.43 -46.09
N LYS A 19 -9.74 16.05 -46.80
CA LYS A 19 -8.57 16.74 -46.21
C LYS A 19 -8.88 18.17 -45.75
N GLU A 20 -10.06 18.68 -46.07
CA GLU A 20 -10.50 20.05 -45.78
C GLU A 20 -10.66 20.33 -44.28
N LEU A 21 -10.89 19.27 -43.48
CA LEU A 21 -10.91 19.35 -42.02
C LEU A 21 -9.60 19.92 -41.44
N VAL A 22 -8.45 19.61 -42.04
CA VAL A 22 -7.16 20.15 -41.59
C VAL A 22 -7.12 21.66 -41.77
N THR A 23 -7.57 22.16 -42.91
CA THR A 23 -7.60 23.60 -43.19
C THR A 23 -8.63 24.33 -42.32
N ALA A 24 -9.77 23.71 -42.03
CA ALA A 24 -10.82 24.30 -41.19
C ALA A 24 -10.35 24.52 -39.75
N PHE A 25 -9.67 23.54 -39.16
CA PHE A 25 -9.27 23.60 -37.74
C PHE A 25 -7.89 24.22 -37.48
N ARG A 26 -7.06 24.42 -38.51
CA ARG A 26 -5.66 24.88 -38.34
C ARG A 26 -5.53 26.23 -37.64
N ASN A 27 -6.48 27.14 -37.83
CA ASN A 27 -6.40 28.49 -37.24
C ASN A 27 -7.00 28.58 -35.83
N ILE A 28 -7.53 27.47 -35.29
CA ILE A 28 -8.10 27.46 -33.95
C ILE A 28 -7.00 27.06 -32.95
N PRO A 29 -6.61 27.96 -32.02
CA PRO A 29 -5.49 27.70 -31.13
C PRO A 29 -5.76 26.49 -30.22
N GLY A 30 -4.79 25.58 -30.18
CA GLY A 30 -4.83 24.37 -29.34
C GLY A 30 -5.52 23.16 -29.98
N VAL A 31 -6.35 23.35 -31.02
CA VAL A 31 -6.96 22.23 -31.75
C VAL A 31 -5.91 21.60 -32.67
N GLU A 32 -5.86 20.28 -32.68
CA GLU A 32 -5.01 19.52 -33.58
C GLU A 32 -5.85 18.53 -34.38
N THR A 33 -5.44 18.28 -35.61
CA THR A 33 -6.04 17.24 -36.46
C THR A 33 -5.04 16.12 -36.68
N CYS A 34 -5.53 14.89 -36.73
CA CYS A 34 -4.72 13.70 -37.00
C CYS A 34 -5.50 12.73 -37.88
N THR A 35 -4.81 12.01 -38.76
CA THR A 35 -5.43 10.92 -39.54
C THR A 35 -5.46 9.64 -38.70
N VAL A 36 -6.46 8.78 -38.91
CA VAL A 36 -6.50 7.47 -38.21
C VAL A 36 -5.32 6.57 -38.58
N PHE A 37 -4.85 6.67 -39.83
CA PHE A 37 -3.74 5.84 -40.31
C PHE A 37 -2.40 6.23 -39.67
N SER A 38 -2.28 7.46 -39.14
CA SER A 38 -1.03 8.02 -38.61
C SER A 38 -1.20 8.60 -37.21
N LEU A 39 -1.77 7.84 -36.27
CA LEU A 39 -1.97 8.27 -34.89
C LEU A 39 -0.63 8.47 -34.16
N ASN A 40 -0.21 9.73 -34.02
CA ASN A 40 1.05 10.08 -33.38
C ASN A 40 0.92 10.03 -31.84
N LEU A 41 1.81 9.26 -31.20
CA LEU A 41 1.86 9.15 -29.74
C LEU A 41 2.10 10.50 -29.05
N LEU A 42 2.90 11.40 -29.64
CA LEU A 42 3.17 12.72 -29.06
C LEU A 42 1.91 13.60 -29.02
N GLN A 43 0.98 13.37 -29.95
CA GLN A 43 -0.33 14.01 -29.93
C GLN A 43 -1.27 13.28 -28.97
N LEU A 44 -1.29 11.95 -28.93
CA LEU A 44 -2.18 11.23 -28.00
C LEU A 44 -1.81 11.44 -26.52
N ALA A 45 -0.52 11.49 -26.20
CA ALA A 45 0.01 11.60 -24.84
C ALA A 45 1.07 12.72 -24.74
N PRO A 46 0.67 14.01 -24.84
CA PRO A 46 1.61 15.12 -24.79
C PRO A 46 2.33 15.16 -23.44
N GLY A 47 3.66 15.08 -23.47
CA GLY A 47 4.48 15.01 -22.25
C GLY A 47 4.38 13.67 -21.50
N GLY A 48 3.84 12.62 -22.12
CA GLY A 48 3.70 11.29 -21.52
C GLY A 48 2.48 11.13 -20.61
N HIS A 49 1.58 12.12 -20.56
CA HIS A 49 0.32 12.00 -19.81
C HIS A 49 -0.76 11.35 -20.67
N LEU A 50 -1.34 10.25 -20.18
CA LEU A 50 -2.48 9.57 -20.80
C LEU A 50 -3.76 10.38 -20.60
N GLY A 51 -4.72 10.23 -21.51
CA GLY A 51 -6.03 10.87 -21.42
C GLY A 51 -6.07 12.26 -22.07
N ARG A 52 -6.07 12.29 -23.41
CA ARG A 52 -6.35 13.49 -24.19
C ARG A 52 -7.82 13.52 -24.60
N PHE A 53 -8.40 14.71 -24.70
CA PHE A 53 -9.73 14.87 -25.28
C PHE A 53 -9.66 14.67 -26.80
N ILE A 54 -10.21 13.56 -27.29
CA ILE A 54 -10.20 13.18 -28.70
C ILE A 54 -11.62 13.20 -29.25
N VAL A 55 -11.82 13.87 -30.37
CA VAL A 55 -13.07 13.90 -31.13
C VAL A 55 -12.90 13.03 -32.37
N TRP A 56 -13.73 12.00 -32.50
CA TRP A 56 -13.68 11.04 -33.59
C TRP A 56 -14.78 11.32 -34.62
N THR A 57 -14.45 11.26 -35.91
CA THR A 57 -15.47 11.09 -36.95
C THR A 57 -15.95 9.63 -36.99
N SER A 58 -17.17 9.40 -37.51
CA SER A 58 -17.76 8.07 -37.62
C SER A 58 -16.87 7.11 -38.44
N SER A 59 -16.46 7.55 -39.62
CA SER A 59 -15.56 6.82 -40.52
C SER A 59 -14.21 6.53 -39.88
N ALA A 60 -13.68 7.48 -39.09
CA ALA A 60 -12.43 7.30 -38.40
C ALA A 60 -12.49 6.21 -37.32
N PHE A 61 -13.59 6.19 -36.56
CA PHE A 61 -13.81 5.20 -35.52
C PHE A 61 -13.95 3.79 -36.10
N GLN A 62 -14.67 3.64 -37.22
CA GLN A 62 -14.80 2.36 -37.92
C GLN A 62 -13.48 1.86 -38.54
N ALA A 63 -12.60 2.77 -38.97
CA ALA A 63 -11.32 2.41 -39.54
C ALA A 63 -10.32 1.84 -38.51
N LEU A 64 -10.51 2.11 -37.20
CA LEU A 64 -9.60 1.62 -36.14
C LEU A 64 -9.52 0.10 -36.10
N ASP A 65 -10.65 -0.59 -36.18
CA ASP A 65 -10.71 -2.06 -36.15
C ASP A 65 -9.94 -2.67 -37.32
N LYS A 66 -9.98 -2.04 -38.50
CA LYS A 66 -9.20 -2.48 -39.67
C LYS A 66 -7.70 -2.24 -39.50
N ILE A 67 -7.32 -1.12 -38.86
CA ILE A 67 -5.91 -0.72 -38.69
C ILE A 67 -5.23 -1.55 -37.61
N TYR A 68 -5.87 -1.73 -36.46
CA TYR A 68 -5.28 -2.36 -35.28
C TYR A 68 -5.73 -3.80 -35.08
N GLY A 69 -6.85 -4.23 -35.68
CA GLY A 69 -7.48 -5.51 -35.41
C GLY A 69 -8.36 -5.46 -34.17
N SER A 70 -8.84 -6.63 -33.77
CA SER A 70 -9.61 -6.84 -32.55
C SER A 70 -8.92 -7.91 -31.69
N THR A 71 -9.54 -8.28 -30.56
CA THR A 71 -9.04 -9.40 -29.75
C THR A 71 -9.17 -10.74 -30.48
N THR A 72 -10.10 -10.85 -31.43
CA THR A 72 -10.40 -12.08 -32.17
C THR A 72 -9.79 -12.09 -33.58
N GLU A 73 -9.63 -10.94 -34.21
CA GLU A 73 -9.18 -10.81 -35.60
C GLU A 73 -7.86 -10.03 -35.68
N ALA A 74 -6.92 -10.53 -36.48
CA ALA A 74 -5.65 -9.85 -36.73
C ALA A 74 -5.85 -8.55 -37.54
N SER A 75 -4.92 -7.61 -37.42
CA SER A 75 -5.01 -6.34 -38.17
C SER A 75 -4.88 -6.57 -39.68
N ALA A 76 -5.74 -5.92 -40.46
CA ALA A 76 -5.69 -5.98 -41.92
C ALA A 76 -4.55 -5.14 -42.52
N LEU A 77 -4.21 -4.01 -41.89
CA LEU A 77 -3.23 -3.06 -42.45
C LEU A 77 -1.81 -3.23 -41.88
N LYS A 78 -1.67 -3.70 -40.65
CA LYS A 78 -0.36 -3.92 -40.03
C LYS A 78 0.03 -5.38 -40.16
N LYS A 79 1.23 -5.62 -40.69
CA LYS A 79 1.76 -6.97 -40.81
C LYS A 79 2.18 -7.50 -39.44
N ASP A 80 1.79 -8.74 -39.13
CA ASP A 80 2.18 -9.47 -37.92
C ASP A 80 1.92 -8.70 -36.61
N PHE A 81 0.84 -7.91 -36.59
CA PHE A 81 0.47 -7.09 -35.44
C PHE A 81 -0.77 -7.67 -34.75
N LEU A 82 -0.65 -7.85 -33.43
CA LEU A 82 -1.72 -8.25 -32.52
C LEU A 82 -1.80 -7.25 -31.38
N LEU A 83 -3.02 -7.04 -30.84
CA LEU A 83 -3.17 -6.20 -29.67
C LEU A 83 -2.45 -6.84 -28.47
N PRO A 84 -1.82 -6.03 -27.59
CA PRO A 84 -1.27 -6.54 -26.34
C PRO A 84 -2.33 -7.27 -25.52
N GLN A 85 -1.99 -8.47 -25.05
CA GLN A 85 -2.87 -9.25 -24.18
C GLN A 85 -2.83 -8.72 -22.75
N ASN A 86 -3.98 -8.77 -22.08
CA ASN A 86 -4.08 -8.43 -20.67
C ASN A 86 -3.41 -9.50 -19.81
N SER A 87 -2.54 -9.09 -18.89
CA SER A 87 -1.97 -10.00 -17.89
C SER A 87 -2.99 -10.39 -16.80
N VAL A 88 -3.98 -9.52 -16.56
CA VAL A 88 -5.07 -9.73 -15.60
C VAL A 88 -6.40 -9.55 -16.31
N ALA A 89 -7.32 -10.51 -16.13
CA ALA A 89 -8.64 -10.48 -16.77
C ALA A 89 -9.54 -9.33 -16.26
N GLN A 90 -9.48 -9.01 -14.96
CA GLN A 90 -10.30 -7.98 -14.32
C GLN A 90 -9.41 -6.92 -13.64
N PRO A 91 -9.48 -5.64 -14.03
CA PRO A 91 -8.71 -4.57 -13.37
C PRO A 91 -9.18 -4.25 -11.95
N ASP A 92 -10.45 -4.51 -11.61
CA ASP A 92 -10.96 -4.29 -10.24
C ASP A 92 -10.54 -5.43 -9.31
N ILE A 93 -9.39 -5.25 -8.68
CA ILE A 93 -8.83 -6.19 -7.71
C ILE A 93 -9.67 -6.23 -6.43
N ALA A 94 -10.29 -5.13 -6.02
CA ALA A 94 -11.10 -5.08 -4.81
C ALA A 94 -12.34 -5.98 -4.95
N LYS A 95 -12.96 -5.99 -6.13
CA LYS A 95 -14.06 -6.91 -6.45
C LYS A 95 -13.62 -8.38 -6.38
N LEU A 96 -12.44 -8.71 -6.92
CA LEU A 96 -11.90 -10.08 -6.85
C LEU A 96 -11.63 -10.49 -5.40
N ILE A 97 -11.03 -9.62 -4.60
CA ILE A 97 -10.76 -9.87 -3.18
C ILE A 97 -12.07 -10.10 -2.41
N ASN A 98 -13.12 -9.35 -2.72
CA ASN A 98 -14.42 -9.44 -2.04
C ASN A 98 -15.36 -10.51 -2.65
N SER A 99 -14.87 -11.35 -3.56
CA SER A 99 -15.64 -12.46 -4.11
C SER A 99 -15.90 -13.54 -3.06
N SER A 100 -17.03 -14.25 -3.21
CA SER A 100 -17.44 -15.34 -2.31
C SER A 100 -16.37 -16.43 -2.18
N GLU A 101 -15.72 -16.76 -3.29
CA GLU A 101 -14.71 -17.79 -3.44
C GLU A 101 -13.49 -17.44 -2.58
N VAL A 102 -13.02 -16.20 -2.65
CA VAL A 102 -11.90 -15.72 -1.84
C VAL A 102 -12.31 -15.57 -0.38
N GLN A 103 -13.46 -14.96 -0.10
CA GLN A 103 -13.90 -14.68 1.28
C GLN A 103 -14.26 -15.94 2.06
N SER A 104 -14.73 -17.01 1.41
CA SER A 104 -15.05 -18.28 2.07
C SER A 104 -13.82 -19.01 2.64
N VAL A 105 -12.67 -18.85 1.99
CA VAL A 105 -11.39 -19.47 2.40
C VAL A 105 -10.60 -18.53 3.34
N LEU A 106 -10.84 -17.22 3.24
CA LEU A 106 -10.10 -16.22 3.98
C LEU A 106 -10.42 -16.29 5.49
N ARG A 107 -9.37 -16.37 6.31
CA ARG A 107 -9.48 -16.23 7.77
C ARG A 107 -10.05 -14.85 8.13
N PRO A 108 -10.82 -14.72 9.23
CA PRO A 108 -11.33 -13.41 9.64
C PRO A 108 -10.21 -12.40 9.86
N ALA A 109 -10.49 -11.14 9.55
CA ALA A 109 -9.55 -10.04 9.75
C ALA A 109 -9.15 -9.96 11.24
N LYS A 110 -7.84 -9.98 11.50
CA LYS A 110 -7.30 -9.88 12.86
C LYS A 110 -6.90 -8.44 13.17
N GLY A 111 -7.58 -7.84 14.14
CA GLY A 111 -7.35 -6.45 14.53
C GLY A 111 -7.87 -5.44 13.49
N GLY A 112 -7.65 -4.15 13.78
CA GLY A 112 -7.96 -3.07 12.85
C GLY A 112 -6.73 -2.56 12.12
N ALA A 113 -6.92 -1.58 11.23
CA ALA A 113 -5.84 -0.89 10.52
C ALA A 113 -4.78 -0.29 11.48
N ILE A 114 -5.23 0.12 12.67
CA ILE A 114 -4.36 0.60 13.74
C ILE A 114 -4.29 -0.46 14.83
N GLN A 115 -3.07 -0.91 15.11
CA GLN A 115 -2.81 -1.85 16.19
C GLN A 115 -2.70 -1.10 17.53
N LYS A 116 -3.38 -1.60 18.55
CA LYS A 116 -3.25 -1.10 19.92
C LYS A 116 -1.85 -1.43 20.43
N ARG A 117 -1.03 -0.41 20.71
CA ARG A 117 0.29 -0.60 21.34
C ARG A 117 0.11 -0.98 22.80
N THR A 118 0.33 -2.24 23.13
CA THR A 118 0.37 -2.72 24.52
C THR A 118 1.77 -2.47 25.10
N ASN A 119 1.83 -2.11 26.39
CA ASN A 119 3.08 -1.92 27.15
C ASN A 119 4.09 -0.94 26.53
N VAL A 120 3.64 0.27 26.18
CA VAL A 120 4.50 1.33 25.60
C VAL A 120 5.65 1.75 26.52
N GLN A 121 5.49 1.65 27.84
CA GLN A 121 6.52 2.02 28.80
C GLN A 121 6.64 0.96 29.90
N LYS A 122 7.85 0.46 30.12
CA LYS A 122 8.16 -0.47 31.21
C LYS A 122 8.08 0.28 32.55
N LYS A 123 7.16 -0.14 33.41
CA LYS A 123 7.03 0.38 34.77
C LYS A 123 7.79 -0.53 35.73
N ASN A 124 8.71 0.03 36.52
CA ASN A 124 9.51 -0.75 37.48
C ASN A 124 8.65 -1.21 38.69
N PRO A 125 8.50 -2.52 38.95
CA PRO A 125 7.69 -3.05 40.05
C PRO A 125 8.19 -2.64 41.45
N LEU A 126 9.51 -2.53 41.64
CA LEU A 126 10.09 -2.18 42.95
C LEU A 126 9.76 -0.73 43.34
N ARG A 127 9.50 0.13 42.36
CA ARG A 127 9.06 1.52 42.55
C ARG A 127 7.55 1.71 42.42
N ASN A 128 6.87 0.86 41.66
CA ASN A 128 5.44 0.97 41.39
C ASN A 128 4.67 -0.21 42.01
N LYS A 129 4.04 0.04 43.16
CA LYS A 129 3.29 -0.96 43.94
C LYS A 129 2.17 -1.62 43.13
N GLN A 130 1.43 -0.89 42.29
CA GLN A 130 0.36 -1.50 41.48
C GLN A 130 0.90 -2.53 40.48
N VAL A 131 2.07 -2.29 39.90
CA VAL A 131 2.71 -3.22 38.97
C VAL A 131 3.31 -4.41 39.72
N LEU A 132 3.88 -4.19 40.91
CA LEU A 132 4.32 -5.28 41.80
C LEU A 132 3.16 -6.21 42.16
N LEU A 133 2.01 -5.66 42.53
CA LEU A 133 0.83 -6.44 42.90
C LEU A 133 0.23 -7.19 41.71
N ARG A 134 0.30 -6.61 40.50
CA ARG A 134 -0.11 -7.28 39.26
C ARG A 134 0.77 -8.48 38.94
N LEU A 135 2.07 -8.41 39.22
CA LEU A 135 3.03 -9.47 38.94
C LEU A 135 3.09 -10.51 40.07
N ASN A 136 3.04 -10.07 41.33
CA ASN A 136 3.17 -10.90 42.51
C ASN A 136 2.05 -10.59 43.53
N PRO A 137 0.99 -11.42 43.60
CA PRO A 137 -0.10 -11.26 44.56
C PRO A 137 0.36 -11.40 46.03
N TYR A 138 1.38 -12.22 46.30
CA TYR A 138 1.89 -12.47 47.64
C TYR A 138 2.53 -11.24 48.29
N ALA A 139 2.95 -10.25 47.49
CA ALA A 139 3.47 -8.98 48.00
C ALA A 139 2.48 -8.26 48.94
N THR A 140 1.17 -8.48 48.79
CA THR A 140 0.16 -7.96 49.73
C THR A 140 0.28 -8.59 51.11
N ALA A 141 0.33 -9.92 51.19
CA ALA A 141 0.44 -10.68 52.43
C ALA A 141 1.80 -10.44 53.09
N PHE A 142 2.88 -10.44 52.30
CA PHE A 142 4.23 -10.17 52.77
C PHE A 142 4.36 -8.79 53.45
N SER A 143 3.76 -7.76 52.84
CA SER A 143 3.73 -6.42 53.43
C SER A 143 2.84 -6.34 54.66
N LYS A 144 1.69 -7.01 54.69
CA LYS A 144 0.76 -7.01 55.84
C LYS A 144 1.33 -7.74 57.05
N ALA A 145 1.98 -8.88 56.82
CA ALA A 145 2.58 -9.69 57.88
C ALA A 145 3.96 -9.18 58.32
N GLY A 146 4.49 -8.13 57.68
CA GLY A 146 5.79 -7.55 58.05
C GLY A 146 6.96 -8.53 57.96
N LEU A 147 6.87 -9.54 57.08
CA LEU A 147 7.81 -10.67 57.03
C LEU A 147 9.26 -10.24 56.78
N GLY A 148 9.48 -9.08 56.13
CA GLY A 148 10.82 -8.52 55.95
C GLY A 148 11.51 -8.03 57.24
N GLN A 149 10.77 -7.92 58.34
CA GLN A 149 11.26 -7.52 59.67
C GLN A 149 11.01 -8.60 60.73
N GLN A 150 10.78 -9.85 60.30
CA GLN A 150 10.52 -10.94 61.22
C GLN A 150 11.73 -11.18 62.11
N LYS A 151 11.55 -11.06 63.43
CA LYS A 151 12.64 -11.29 64.39
C LYS A 151 12.98 -12.78 64.42
N LEU A 152 14.27 -13.09 64.48
CA LEU A 152 14.74 -14.43 64.78
C LEU A 152 14.20 -14.84 66.16
N GLN A 153 13.63 -16.04 66.24
CA GLN A 153 13.12 -16.58 67.51
C GLN A 153 14.26 -17.05 68.42
N GLU A 154 15.43 -17.31 67.85
CA GLU A 154 16.64 -17.62 68.60
C GLU A 154 17.17 -16.35 69.27
N GLY A 155 17.44 -16.44 70.57
CA GLY A 155 18.08 -15.37 71.34
C GLY A 155 19.49 -15.04 70.83
N LYS A 156 20.20 -14.12 71.50
CA LYS A 156 21.59 -13.79 71.15
C LYS A 156 22.39 -15.09 70.91
N PRO A 157 23.08 -15.23 69.76
CA PRO A 157 23.84 -16.43 69.47
C PRO A 157 24.82 -16.69 70.62
N ALA A 158 24.92 -17.95 71.05
CA ALA A 158 25.85 -18.35 72.09
C ALA A 158 27.26 -17.92 71.67
N ALA A 159 28.02 -17.33 72.60
CA ALA A 159 29.37 -16.89 72.31
C ALA A 159 30.20 -18.10 71.83
N PRO A 160 30.97 -17.96 70.74
CA PRO A 160 31.79 -19.06 70.24
C PRO A 160 32.80 -19.48 71.31
N ALA A 161 33.10 -20.79 71.37
CA ALA A 161 34.03 -21.37 72.32
C ALA A 161 35.39 -20.66 72.30
N ALA A 162 36.05 -20.58 73.46
CA ALA A 162 37.33 -19.88 73.59
C ALA A 162 38.39 -20.43 72.63
N GLU A 163 38.41 -21.75 72.42
CA GLU A 163 39.30 -22.45 71.49
C GLU A 163 39.13 -22.02 70.03
N PHE A 164 37.89 -21.73 69.61
CA PHE A 164 37.61 -21.23 68.27
C PHE A 164 38.13 -19.80 68.10
N LYS A 165 38.05 -18.97 69.15
CA LYS A 165 38.58 -17.60 69.11
C LYS A 165 40.11 -17.59 69.10
N THR A 166 40.77 -18.48 69.85
CA THR A 166 42.23 -18.58 69.85
C THR A 166 42.75 -19.05 68.49
N LEU A 167 42.17 -20.11 67.91
CA LEU A 167 42.50 -20.59 66.57
C LEU A 167 42.23 -19.56 65.46
N LEU A 168 41.19 -18.72 65.59
CA LEU A 168 40.87 -17.68 64.62
C LEU A 168 41.93 -16.57 64.59
N HIS A 169 42.60 -16.31 65.72
CA HIS A 169 43.64 -15.30 65.86
C HIS A 169 45.07 -15.86 65.71
N GLU A 170 45.23 -17.18 65.55
CA GLU A 170 46.50 -17.81 65.18
C GLU A 170 46.66 -17.82 63.65
N ASN A 171 47.02 -16.63 63.12
CA ASN A 171 47.86 -16.39 61.94
C ASN A 171 48.31 -14.92 61.95
#